data_AF-C2END8-F1
#
_entry.id   AF-C2END8-F1
#
_cell.length_a   1.000
_cell.length_b   1.000
_cell.length_c   1.000
_cell.angle_alpha   90.00
_cell.angle_beta   90.00
_cell.angle_gamma   90.00
#
_symmetry.space_group_name_H-M   'P 1'
#
loop_
_entity.id
_entity.type
_entity.pdbx_description
1 polymer ?
#
loop_
_entity_poly.entity_id
_entity_poly.type
_entity_poly.pdbx_seq_one_letter_code
_entity_poly.pdbx_strand_id
1 'polypeptide(L)'
;MKTKNLIIEEDAAKLLEKKIKKDQLLLLNLNDGANIYSDMGSCGGEIAYQLVIIDHFDPNYDIKLENDYHIPVYISERESGMLGAGLKLKEKMVFYLWLVMKAWLIVHSPLTIKQIKAIK
;
A
#
# COMPACT_ATOMS: atom_id res chain seq x y z
N MET A 1 -20.93 -5.75 1.41
CA MET A 1 -19.56 -5.20 1.38
C MET A 1 -19.11 -5.01 2.80
N LYS A 2 -17.95 -5.56 3.18
CA LYS A 2 -17.39 -5.43 4.53
C LYS A 2 -16.59 -4.13 4.63
N THR A 3 -16.50 -3.56 5.82
CA THR A 3 -15.76 -2.32 6.05
C THR A 3 -14.87 -2.41 7.28
N LYS A 4 -13.71 -1.75 7.23
CA LYS A 4 -12.79 -1.52 8.36
C LYS A 4 -12.31 -0.07 8.34
N ASN A 5 -11.86 0.46 9.47
CA ASN A 5 -11.35 1.82 9.56
C ASN A 5 -9.85 1.89 9.25
N LEU A 6 -9.46 2.91 8.48
CA LEU A 6 -8.09 3.28 8.18
C LEU A 6 -7.90 4.77 8.49
N ILE A 7 -6.97 5.07 9.39
CA ILE A 7 -6.55 6.44 9.65
C ILE A 7 -5.49 6.81 8.62
N ILE A 8 -5.72 7.83 7.81
CA ILE A 8 -4.75 8.37 6.86
C ILE A 8 -4.30 9.74 7.37
N GLU A 9 -2.98 9.95 7.53
CA GLU A 9 -2.45 11.27 7.85
C GLU A 9 -2.51 12.20 6.62
N GLU A 10 -2.64 13.50 6.84
CA GLU A 10 -2.86 14.51 5.80
C GLU A 10 -1.83 14.45 4.66
N ASP A 11 -0.55 14.29 4.99
CA ASP A 11 0.53 14.21 4.01
C ASP A 11 0.42 12.95 3.13
N ALA A 12 0.05 11.82 3.74
CA ALA A 12 -0.21 10.59 2.99
C ALA A 12 -1.43 10.75 2.06
N ALA A 13 -2.51 11.37 2.53
CA ALA A 13 -3.69 11.64 1.72
C ALA A 13 -3.34 12.51 0.50
N LYS A 14 -2.62 13.62 0.71
CA LYS A 14 -2.14 14.51 -0.36
C LYS A 14 -1.25 13.79 -1.38
N LEU A 15 -0.37 12.89 -0.92
CA LEU A 15 0.48 12.10 -1.80
C LEU A 15 -0.36 11.13 -2.66
N LEU A 16 -1.35 10.48 -2.06
CA LEU A 16 -2.24 9.55 -2.74
C LEU A 16 -3.14 10.24 -3.76
N GLU A 17 -3.76 11.36 -3.41
CA GLU A 17 -4.58 12.17 -4.32
C GLU A 17 -3.82 12.62 -5.57
N LYS A 18 -2.52 12.92 -5.45
CA LYS A 18 -1.67 13.26 -6.60
C LYS A 18 -1.33 12.06 -7.49
N LYS A 19 -1.40 10.84 -6.97
CA LYS A 19 -1.00 9.61 -7.68
C LYS A 19 -2.19 8.86 -8.30
N ILE A 20 -3.35 8.92 -7.66
CA ILE A 20 -4.55 8.16 -8.04
C ILE A 20 -5.41 9.03 -8.96
N LYS A 21 -5.83 8.48 -10.10
CA LYS A 21 -6.82 9.13 -10.97
C LYS A 21 -8.24 8.87 -10.47
N LYS A 22 -9.20 9.70 -10.88
CA LYS A 22 -10.60 9.67 -10.42
C LYS A 22 -11.27 8.28 -10.44
N ASP A 23 -10.93 7.43 -11.41
CA ASP A 23 -11.54 6.11 -11.59
C ASP A 23 -10.64 4.95 -11.10
N GLN A 24 -9.50 5.27 -10.49
CA GLN A 24 -8.57 4.28 -9.96
C GLN A 24 -8.84 3.98 -8.49
N LEU A 25 -8.52 2.76 -8.09
CA LEU A 25 -8.71 2.23 -6.75
C LEU A 25 -7.35 1.84 -6.18
N LEU A 26 -7.26 1.75 -4.86
CA LEU A 26 -6.09 1.25 -4.15
C LEU A 26 -6.38 -0.10 -3.50
N LEU A 27 -5.44 -1.02 -3.61
CA LEU A 27 -5.39 -2.23 -2.80
C LEU A 27 -4.30 -2.11 -1.75
N LEU A 28 -4.63 -2.41 -0.49
CA LEU A 28 -3.66 -2.74 0.54
C LEU A 28 -3.34 -4.22 0.41
N ASN A 29 -2.20 -4.54 -0.20
CA ASN A 29 -1.83 -5.89 -0.59
C ASN A 29 -0.62 -6.39 0.22
N LEU A 30 -0.58 -7.69 0.54
CA LEU A 30 0.65 -8.33 1.00
C LEU A 30 1.53 -8.66 -0.20
N ASN A 31 2.77 -8.17 -0.19
CA ASN A 31 3.79 -8.55 -1.15
C ASN A 31 4.54 -9.77 -0.60
N ASP A 32 3.93 -10.94 -0.69
CA ASP A 32 4.47 -12.23 -0.21
C ASP A 32 4.67 -13.25 -1.34
N GLY A 33 4.38 -12.85 -2.59
CA GLY A 33 4.51 -13.69 -3.78
C GLY A 33 3.37 -14.67 -4.00
N ALA A 34 2.30 -14.59 -3.20
CA ALA A 34 1.17 -15.51 -3.26
C ALA A 34 -0.13 -14.87 -3.76
N ASN A 35 -0.08 -13.65 -4.28
CA ASN A 35 -1.16 -13.01 -5.03
C ASN A 35 -0.63 -12.38 -6.32
N ILE A 36 -1.53 -12.11 -7.26
CA ILE A 36 -1.22 -11.61 -8.60
C ILE A 36 -0.59 -10.20 -8.60
N TYR A 37 -0.69 -9.48 -7.49
CA TYR A 37 -0.17 -8.13 -7.33
C TYR A 37 1.18 -8.09 -6.61
N SER A 38 1.74 -9.25 -6.25
CA SER A 38 3.07 -9.34 -5.65
C SER A 38 4.15 -9.22 -6.72
N ASP A 39 5.20 -8.44 -6.44
CA ASP A 39 6.36 -8.33 -7.33
C ASP A 39 7.50 -9.28 -6.97
N MET A 40 7.31 -10.06 -5.90
CA MET A 40 8.23 -11.10 -5.48
C MET A 40 7.69 -12.47 -5.94
N GLY A 41 8.58 -13.37 -6.36
CA GLY A 41 8.21 -14.78 -6.47
C GLY A 41 7.91 -15.35 -5.08
N SER A 42 7.13 -16.42 -5.00
CA SER A 42 6.69 -17.11 -3.75
C SER A 42 7.84 -17.61 -2.82
N CYS A 43 9.09 -17.31 -3.11
CA CYS A 43 10.30 -17.74 -2.40
C CYS A 43 11.17 -16.52 -1.99
N GLY A 44 10.56 -15.44 -1.51
CA GLY A 44 11.25 -14.26 -0.98
C GLY A 44 10.92 -14.06 0.50
N GLY A 45 11.92 -14.03 1.38
CA GLY A 45 11.73 -13.96 2.84
C GLY A 45 11.21 -12.62 3.38
N GLU A 46 11.03 -11.60 2.55
CA GLU A 46 10.47 -10.31 2.96
C GLU A 46 8.98 -10.26 2.66
N ILE A 47 8.17 -10.29 3.72
CA ILE A 47 6.73 -10.09 3.67
C ILE A 47 6.47 -8.63 4.05
N ALA A 48 5.90 -7.84 3.13
CA ALA A 48 5.60 -6.44 3.39
C ALA A 48 4.24 -6.04 2.80
N TYR A 49 3.56 -5.08 3.43
CA TYR A 49 2.41 -4.45 2.81
C TYR A 49 2.84 -3.45 1.73
N GLN A 50 2.07 -3.41 0.66
CA GLN A 50 2.21 -2.45 -0.42
C GLN A 50 0.85 -1.87 -0.80
N LEU A 51 0.88 -0.66 -1.36
CA LEU A 51 -0.28 -0.06 -1.98
C LEU A 51 -0.19 -0.25 -3.49
N VAL A 52 -1.23 -0.85 -4.06
CA VAL A 52 -1.34 -1.16 -5.48
C VAL A 52 -2.47 -0.34 -6.08
N ILE A 53 -2.17 0.47 -7.09
CA ILE A 53 -3.19 1.20 -7.86
C ILE A 53 -3.72 0.28 -8.96
N ILE A 54 -5.05 0.15 -9.05
CA ILE A 54 -5.75 -0.64 -10.07
C ILE A 54 -6.80 0.21 -10.81
N ASP A 55 -7.10 -0.15 -12.05
CA ASP A 55 -8.08 0.55 -12.89
C ASP A 55 -9.51 -0.04 -12.77
N HIS A 56 -9.64 -1.26 -12.26
CA HIS A 56 -10.92 -1.96 -12.13
C HIS A 56 -11.02 -2.67 -10.80
N PHE A 57 -12.22 -2.74 -10.22
CA PHE A 57 -12.47 -3.44 -8.95
C PHE A 57 -12.15 -4.93 -9.07
N ASP A 58 -11.40 -5.46 -8.09
CA ASP A 58 -11.12 -6.88 -7.94
C ASP A 58 -12.02 -7.48 -6.83
N PRO A 59 -12.91 -8.44 -7.14
CA PRO A 59 -13.78 -9.06 -6.15
C PRO A 59 -13.04 -9.84 -5.05
N ASN A 60 -11.75 -10.15 -5.22
CA ASN A 60 -10.93 -10.74 -4.16
C ASN A 60 -10.60 -9.73 -3.05
N TYR A 61 -10.71 -8.42 -3.33
CA TYR A 61 -10.45 -7.32 -2.39
C TYR A 61 -11.77 -6.60 -2.07
N ASP A 62 -12.67 -7.29 -1.36
CA ASP A 62 -14.05 -6.86 -1.12
C ASP A 62 -14.29 -6.11 0.21
N ILE A 63 -13.23 -5.91 1.00
CA ILE A 63 -13.28 -5.16 2.26
C ILE A 63 -12.81 -3.73 2.00
N LYS A 64 -13.71 -2.76 2.14
CA LYS A 64 -13.37 -1.34 2.00
C LYS A 64 -12.76 -0.80 3.29
N LEU A 65 -11.66 -0.07 3.16
CA LEU A 65 -11.03 0.67 4.26
C LEU A 65 -11.55 2.11 4.30
N GLU A 66 -12.54 2.36 5.15
CA GLU A 66 -13.12 3.68 5.35
C GLU A 66 -12.09 4.63 5.98
N ASN A 67 -12.03 5.85 5.44
CA ASN A 67 -11.10 6.90 5.84
C ASN A 67 -11.73 8.27 5.59
N ASP A 68 -11.27 9.29 6.34
CA ASP A 68 -11.84 10.65 6.31
C ASP A 68 -11.63 11.39 4.99
N TYR A 69 -10.76 10.89 4.11
CA TYR A 69 -10.45 11.47 2.81
C TYR A 69 -11.22 10.80 1.66
N HIS A 70 -12.10 9.85 1.96
CA HIS A 70 -12.88 9.09 0.98
C HIS A 70 -12.04 8.41 -0.12
N ILE A 71 -10.76 8.13 0.16
CA ILE A 71 -9.87 7.47 -0.80
C ILE A 71 -10.34 6.01 -0.94
N PRO A 72 -10.53 5.48 -2.17
CA PRO A 72 -11.05 4.15 -2.39
C PRO A 72 -9.97 3.08 -2.15
N VAL A 73 -9.76 2.70 -0.89
CA VAL A 73 -8.80 1.67 -0.48
C VAL A 73 -9.52 0.38 -0.11
N TYR A 74 -9.04 -0.75 -0.64
CA TYR A 74 -9.62 -2.08 -0.43
C TYR A 74 -8.57 -3.07 0.06
N ILE A 75 -9.03 -4.09 0.76
CA ILE A 75 -8.22 -5.21 1.23
C ILE A 75 -9.01 -6.51 1.08
N SER A 76 -8.28 -7.60 0.91
CA SER A 76 -8.79 -8.97 0.87
C SER A 76 -8.92 -9.56 2.28
N GLU A 77 -9.81 -10.53 2.48
CA GLU A 77 -9.94 -11.26 3.76
C GLU A 77 -8.63 -11.87 4.26
N ARG A 78 -7.85 -12.47 3.35
CA ARG A 78 -6.57 -13.10 3.68
C ARG A 78 -5.60 -12.06 4.25
N GLU A 79 -5.41 -10.98 3.53
CA GLU A 79 -4.53 -9.87 3.89
C GLU A 79 -5.00 -9.21 5.18
N SER A 80 -6.32 -9.09 5.36
CA SER A 80 -6.91 -8.51 6.56
C SER A 80 -6.68 -9.33 7.82
N GLY A 81 -6.55 -10.65 7.71
CA GLY A 81 -6.25 -11.55 8.83
C GLY A 81 -4.87 -11.32 9.44
N MET A 82 -3.96 -10.72 8.69
CA MET A 82 -2.59 -10.40 9.14
C MET A 82 -2.46 -8.97 9.68
N LEU A 83 -3.55 -8.19 9.71
CA LEU A 83 -3.57 -6.84 10.25
C LEU A 83 -4.11 -6.81 11.67
N GLY A 84 -3.39 -6.14 12.57
CA GLY A 84 -3.89 -5.78 13.88
C GLY A 84 -4.97 -4.69 13.82
N ALA A 85 -5.60 -4.42 14.96
CA ALA A 85 -6.54 -3.30 15.08
C ALA A 85 -5.81 -1.95 14.95
N GLY A 86 -6.48 -0.94 14.35
CA GLY A 86 -5.98 0.44 14.31
C GLY A 86 -4.99 0.71 13.16
N LEU A 87 -5.42 0.50 11.92
CA LEU A 87 -4.61 0.77 10.75
C LEU A 87 -4.33 2.27 10.59
N LYS A 88 -3.05 2.60 10.42
CA LYS A 88 -2.60 3.97 10.22
C LYS A 88 -1.64 4.06 9.04
N LEU A 89 -2.00 4.89 8.06
CA LEU A 89 -1.17 5.21 6.90
C LEU A 89 -0.55 6.59 7.09
N LYS A 90 0.78 6.64 6.99
CA LYS A 90 1.57 7.88 7.10
C LYS A 90 2.55 7.98 5.95
N GLU A 91 2.82 9.20 5.51
CA GLU A 91 3.94 9.44 4.60
C GLU A 91 5.22 9.38 5.42
N LYS A 92 6.07 8.38 5.15
CA LYS A 92 7.43 8.38 5.69
C LYS A 92 8.29 9.20 4.76
N MET A 93 8.48 10.48 5.08
CA MET A 93 9.47 11.31 4.41
C MET A 93 10.87 10.77 4.73
N VAL A 94 11.50 10.09 3.77
CA VAL A 94 12.91 9.70 3.87
C VAL A 94 13.73 10.94 3.51
N PHE A 95 14.15 11.71 4.50
CA PHE A 95 15.19 12.72 4.31
C PHE A 95 16.50 12.00 3.96
N TYR A 96 16.90 12.03 2.69
CA TYR A 96 18.30 11.84 2.30
C TYR A 96 19.09 13.09 2.70
N LEU A 97 19.21 13.35 4.00
CA LEU A 97 20.11 14.36 4.52
C LEU A 97 21.38 13.68 5.02
N TRP A 98 22.29 13.35 4.11
CA TRP A 98 23.74 13.37 4.34
C TRP A 98 24.43 13.27 2.98
N LEU A 99 25.17 14.30 2.58
CA LEU A 99 26.63 14.24 2.70
C LEU A 99 27.18 12.90 2.22
N VAL A 100 27.85 12.97 1.07
CA VAL A 100 28.89 12.03 0.67
C VAL A 100 30.01 12.10 1.70
N MET A 101 29.80 11.49 2.86
CA MET A 101 30.86 11.06 3.76
C MET A 101 30.42 9.73 4.37
N LYS A 102 31.04 8.67 3.87
CA LYS A 102 31.30 7.38 4.54
C LYS A 102 30.14 6.70 5.29
N ALA A 103 29.72 5.58 4.69
CA ALA A 103 29.49 4.29 5.34
C ALA A 103 28.82 4.31 6.73
N TRP A 104 27.55 3.93 6.79
CA TRP A 104 27.13 2.67 7.39
C TRP A 104 25.63 2.46 7.13
N LEU A 105 25.31 1.23 6.76
CA LEU A 105 24.03 0.60 6.47
C LEU A 105 22.82 1.18 7.26
N ILE A 106 21.83 1.75 6.56
CA ILE A 106 20.46 1.90 7.07
C ILE A 106 19.54 1.10 6.14
N VAL A 107 19.23 -0.13 6.52
CA VAL A 107 18.14 -0.89 5.90
C VAL A 107 16.92 -0.73 6.80
N HIS A 108 15.95 0.07 6.34
CA HIS A 108 14.57 -0.01 6.79
C HIS A 108 13.69 0.15 5.55
N SER A 109 13.08 -0.96 5.11
CA SER A 109 12.34 -1.05 3.86
C SER A 109 11.26 0.05 3.77
N PRO A 110 11.30 0.91 2.73
CA PRO A 110 10.29 1.93 2.53
C PRO A 110 8.95 1.28 2.14
N LEU A 111 7.84 1.79 2.69
CA LEU A 111 6.51 1.51 2.15
C LEU A 111 6.53 1.90 0.67
N THR A 112 6.41 0.90 -0.21
CA THR A 112 6.53 1.11 -1.64
C THR A 112 5.13 1.27 -2.22
N ILE A 113 4.85 2.44 -2.80
CA ILE A 113 3.62 2.67 -3.58
C ILE A 113 3.91 2.26 -5.01
N LYS A 114 3.22 1.22 -5.51
CA LYS A 114 3.39 0.75 -6.88
C LYS A 114 2.13 0.96 -7.69
N GLN A 115 2.32 1.49 -8.90
CA GLN A 115 1.27 1.56 -9.90
C GLN A 115 1.45 0.37 -10.83
N ILE A 116 0.55 -0.60 -10.78
CA ILE A 116 0.55 -1.69 -11.75
C ILE A 116 -0.29 -1.21 -12.92
N LYS A 117 0.35 -0.89 -14.05
CA LYS A 117 -0.37 -0.63 -15.30
C LYS A 117 -0.97 -1.95 -15.77
N ALA A 118 -2.28 -2.01 -15.89
CA ALA A 118 -2.94 -3.12 -16.57
C ALA A 118 -2.39 -3.22 -18.01
N ILE A 119 -1.87 -4.40 -18.36
CA ILE A 119 -1.54 -4.74 -19.73
C ILE A 119 -2.89 -4.98 -20.42
N LYS A 120 -3.16 -4.21 -21.49
CA LYS A 120 -4.32 -4.38 -22.37
C LYS A 120 -4.36 -5.75 -23.02
#